data_AF-A0A9J6BFM3-F1
#
_entry.id   AF-A0A9J6BFM3-F1
#
_cell.length_a   1.000
_cell.length_b   1.000
_cell.length_c   1.000
_cell.angle_alpha   90.00
_cell.angle_beta   90.00
_cell.angle_gamma   90.00
#
_symmetry.space_group_name_H-M   'P 1'
#
loop_
_entity.id
_entity.type
_entity.pdbx_description
1 polymer ?
#
loop_
_entity_poly.entity_id
_entity_poly.type
_entity_poly.pdbx_seq_one_letter_code
_entity_poly.pdbx_strand_id
1 'polypeptide(L)'
;MKILIFVTLISLASCWVNLPDEAKTAKSMDEHPTIQKILREKNPELFNENGEIIKKTPFIIGGSNATFGQFPHQALLFTYVSETSVYLCGGSLIRYNWVLTAAHCVYIPFMKVAVYLGIIDSYYGPAYWGADVTSTDVKIHSGYNDNYLTNDIAMIYLRTATESILNAYIGTIPLPKSHVNTNLDGRSSIVSGFGKTSDNSTSSQFLKYVQLYITSNSVCEQVYGPNYVRDTNICVATTNTAATCSGDSGGPLTTVLDGTNYVVGIVSFGAAISCEMGYPAGFTRVTSFIGWIEDRFTLPPAF
;
A
#
# COMPACT_ATOMS: atom_id res chain seq x y z
N MET A 1 1.26 -8.13 27.26
CA MET A 1 2.58 -7.48 27.39
C MET A 1 2.53 -6.22 26.53
N LYS A 2 2.61 -5.01 27.12
CA LYS A 2 2.69 -3.78 26.32
C LYS A 2 4.03 -3.79 25.59
N ILE A 3 4.02 -3.72 24.27
CA ILE A 3 5.26 -3.52 23.52
C ILE A 3 5.62 -2.05 23.75
N LEU A 4 6.54 -1.79 24.67
CA LEU A 4 7.10 -0.45 24.86
C LEU A 4 8.03 -0.19 23.67
N ILE A 5 7.46 0.24 22.55
CA ILE A 5 8.25 0.76 21.43
C ILE A 5 8.77 2.12 21.92
N PHE A 6 10.03 2.17 22.36
CA PHE A 6 10.75 3.44 22.47
C PHE A 6 10.91 3.96 21.02
N VAL A 7 9.94 4.76 20.58
CA VAL A 7 9.96 5.41 19.26
C VAL A 7 10.97 6.54 19.30
N THR A 8 12.26 6.22 19.20
CA THR A 8 13.28 7.18 18.76
C THR A 8 13.23 7.20 17.24
N LEU A 9 12.67 8.29 16.69
CA LEU A 9 12.65 8.65 15.26
C LEU A 9 12.25 7.51 14.30
N ILE A 10 10.94 7.33 14.11
CA ILE A 10 10.43 6.70 12.88
C ILE A 10 10.82 7.64 11.73
N SER A 11 11.88 7.28 11.01
CA SER A 11 12.15 7.89 9.71
C SER A 11 11.06 7.38 8.74
N LEU A 12 10.83 8.08 7.64
CA LEU A 12 9.90 7.62 6.60
C LEU A 12 10.74 7.19 5.39
N ALA A 13 10.53 5.97 4.90
CA ALA A 13 11.13 5.57 3.63
C ALA A 13 10.58 6.55 2.60
N SER A 14 11.44 7.20 1.82
CA SER A 14 11.05 8.30 0.95
C SER A 14 10.31 7.77 -0.28
N CYS A 15 9.03 7.47 -0.10
CA CYS A 15 8.07 7.05 -1.13
C CYS A 15 7.35 8.25 -1.76
N TRP A 16 7.87 9.43 -1.47
CA TRP A 16 7.22 10.70 -1.64
C TRP A 16 7.88 11.42 -2.80
N VAL A 17 7.13 11.55 -3.88
CA VAL A 17 7.63 12.15 -5.12
C VAL A 17 7.54 13.66 -5.00
N ASN A 18 8.68 14.32 -5.18
CA ASN A 18 8.72 15.77 -5.32
C ASN A 18 8.10 16.15 -6.67
N LEU A 19 7.01 16.90 -6.61
CA LEU A 19 6.29 17.34 -7.81
C LEU A 19 7.09 18.43 -8.56
N PRO A 20 6.96 18.52 -9.90
CA PRO A 20 7.43 19.69 -10.65
C PRO A 20 6.66 20.96 -10.22
N ASP A 21 7.26 22.14 -10.36
CA ASP A 21 6.68 23.39 -9.85
C ASP A 21 5.31 23.72 -10.47
N GLU A 22 5.11 23.37 -11.74
CA GLU A 22 3.82 23.51 -12.44
C GLU A 22 2.72 22.70 -11.73
N ALA A 23 3.00 21.47 -11.32
CA ALA A 23 2.04 20.63 -10.60
C ALA A 23 1.77 21.12 -9.17
N LYS A 24 2.72 21.82 -8.53
CA LYS A 24 2.55 22.42 -7.18
C LYS A 24 1.60 23.61 -7.16
N THR A 25 1.42 24.30 -8.29
CA THR A 25 0.57 25.52 -8.38
C THR A 25 -0.93 25.23 -8.44
N ALA A 26 -1.33 23.98 -8.73
CA ALA A 26 -2.72 23.56 -8.65
C ALA A 26 -3.15 23.44 -7.18
N LYS A 27 -4.10 24.29 -6.76
CA LYS A 27 -4.76 24.18 -5.45
C LYS A 27 -5.64 22.93 -5.47
N SER A 28 -5.11 21.80 -5.01
CA SER A 28 -5.79 20.49 -4.95
C SER A 28 -6.19 19.87 -6.31
N MET A 29 -6.29 18.54 -6.35
CA MET A 29 -6.69 17.80 -7.56
C MET A 29 -8.11 18.15 -8.06
N ASP A 30 -8.96 18.67 -7.17
CA ASP A 30 -10.32 19.12 -7.50
C ASP A 30 -10.33 20.31 -8.48
N GLU A 31 -9.24 21.09 -8.52
CA GLU A 31 -9.15 22.28 -9.37
C GLU A 31 -8.42 22.05 -10.70
N HIS A 32 -7.85 20.86 -10.95
CA HIS A 32 -7.08 20.59 -12.18
C HIS A 32 -8.00 20.14 -13.34
N PRO A 33 -8.26 20.96 -14.37
CA PRO A 33 -9.32 20.71 -15.35
C PRO A 33 -9.13 19.42 -16.16
N THR A 34 -7.89 19.12 -16.55
CA THR A 34 -7.55 17.91 -17.31
C THR A 34 -7.74 16.63 -16.49
N ILE A 35 -7.43 16.67 -15.19
CA ILE A 35 -7.60 15.52 -14.30
C ILE A 35 -9.10 15.32 -14.03
N GLN A 36 -9.84 16.39 -13.72
CA GLN A 36 -11.28 16.34 -13.55
C GLN A 36 -11.99 15.79 -14.79
N LYS A 37 -11.55 16.16 -15.99
CA LYS A 37 -12.06 15.58 -17.24
C LYS A 37 -11.83 14.07 -17.32
N ILE A 38 -10.60 13.61 -17.08
CA ILE A 38 -10.28 12.17 -17.15
C ILE A 38 -11.02 11.39 -16.06
N LEU A 39 -11.10 11.92 -14.83
CA LEU A 39 -11.85 11.29 -13.75
C LEU A 39 -13.34 11.16 -14.10
N ARG A 40 -13.96 12.19 -14.70
CA ARG A 40 -15.37 12.09 -15.14
C ARG A 40 -15.57 11.06 -16.25
N GLU A 41 -14.63 10.96 -17.18
CA GLU A 41 -14.68 10.00 -18.28
C GLU A 41 -14.44 8.55 -17.82
N LYS A 42 -13.53 8.35 -16.86
CA LYS A 42 -13.06 7.03 -16.42
C LYS A 42 -13.78 6.49 -15.18
N ASN A 43 -14.33 7.39 -14.37
CA ASN A 43 -14.95 7.09 -13.09
C ASN A 43 -16.25 7.90 -12.92
N PRO A 44 -17.24 7.81 -13.83
CA PRO A 44 -18.48 8.59 -13.74
C PRO A 44 -19.25 8.32 -12.43
N GLU A 45 -19.08 7.15 -11.82
CA GLU A 45 -19.64 6.78 -10.52
C GLU A 45 -19.12 7.62 -9.35
N LEU A 46 -17.98 8.29 -9.51
CA LEU A 46 -17.46 9.22 -8.53
C LEU A 46 -18.23 10.53 -8.46
N PHE A 47 -19.08 10.86 -9.45
CA PHE A 47 -19.67 12.19 -9.57
C PHE A 47 -21.20 12.17 -9.42
N ASN A 48 -21.74 13.16 -8.70
CA ASN A 48 -23.19 13.39 -8.63
C ASN A 48 -23.70 14.05 -9.94
N GLU A 49 -25.01 14.26 -10.03
CA GLU A 49 -25.66 14.89 -11.18
C GLU A 49 -25.18 16.33 -11.46
N ASN A 50 -24.67 17.02 -10.44
CA ASN A 50 -24.06 18.35 -10.55
C ASN A 50 -22.57 18.29 -10.93
N GLY A 51 -22.01 17.09 -11.07
CA GLY A 51 -20.61 16.90 -11.39
C GLY A 51 -19.66 17.09 -10.22
N GLU A 52 -20.13 16.95 -8.98
CA GLU A 52 -19.28 17.01 -7.78
C GLU A 52 -18.96 15.60 -7.29
N ILE A 53 -17.78 15.39 -6.69
CA ILE A 53 -17.38 14.07 -6.19
C ILE A 53 -18.32 13.61 -5.06
N ILE A 54 -18.96 12.45 -5.23
CA ILE A 54 -19.87 11.82 -4.26
C ILE A 54 -19.06 11.37 -3.03
N LYS A 55 -19.19 12.12 -1.93
CA LYS A 55 -18.62 11.74 -0.62
C LYS A 55 -19.44 10.62 0.06
N LYS A 56 -19.25 9.36 -0.33
CA LYS A 56 -19.82 8.20 0.40
C LYS A 56 -18.95 7.78 1.60
N THR A 57 -19.14 8.43 2.76
CA THR A 57 -18.80 7.97 4.16
C THR A 57 -17.35 7.54 4.49
N PRO A 58 -16.92 7.57 5.79
CA PRO A 58 -15.73 8.31 6.22
C PRO A 58 -14.40 7.62 5.85
N PHE A 59 -13.46 8.47 5.44
CA PHE A 59 -12.28 8.21 4.61
C PHE A 59 -11.00 8.56 5.37
N ILE A 60 -9.84 7.86 5.33
CA ILE A 60 -8.62 8.44 5.95
C ILE A 60 -7.96 9.34 4.92
N ILE A 61 -7.83 10.64 5.13
CA ILE A 61 -8.05 11.55 6.28
C ILE A 61 -9.49 11.61 6.89
N GLY A 62 -9.66 10.97 8.07
CA GLY A 62 -10.95 10.73 8.75
C GLY A 62 -11.59 9.31 8.69
N GLY A 63 -10.86 8.25 8.34
CA GLY A 63 -11.46 6.98 7.91
C GLY A 63 -11.71 5.96 8.98
N SER A 64 -12.33 4.87 8.55
CA SER A 64 -12.99 3.93 9.44
C SER A 64 -11.97 3.08 10.17
N ASN A 65 -12.17 2.93 11.48
CA ASN A 65 -11.44 1.92 12.25
C ASN A 65 -11.84 0.54 11.73
N ALA A 66 -10.84 -0.30 11.47
CA ALA A 66 -11.09 -1.69 11.17
C ALA A 66 -11.61 -2.43 12.41
N THR A 67 -12.47 -3.43 12.19
CA THR A 67 -12.84 -4.38 13.23
C THR A 67 -11.88 -5.58 13.23
N PHE A 68 -11.78 -6.30 14.35
CA PHE A 68 -10.96 -7.50 14.43
C PHE A 68 -11.35 -8.52 13.36
N GLY A 69 -10.36 -9.02 12.62
CA GLY A 69 -10.56 -10.00 11.54
C GLY A 69 -11.14 -9.43 10.25
N GLN A 70 -11.37 -8.11 10.14
CA GLN A 70 -11.88 -7.49 8.91
C GLN A 70 -10.89 -7.60 7.74
N PHE A 71 -9.60 -7.45 8.02
CA PHE A 71 -8.51 -7.58 7.04
C PHE A 71 -7.46 -8.58 7.54
N PRO A 72 -7.77 -9.89 7.53
CA PRO A 72 -6.92 -10.89 8.18
C PRO A 72 -5.58 -11.10 7.47
N HIS A 73 -5.44 -10.57 6.25
CA HIS A 73 -4.21 -10.57 5.46
C HIS A 73 -3.31 -9.37 5.74
N GLN A 74 -3.76 -8.37 6.50
CA GLN A 74 -2.95 -7.18 6.77
C GLN A 74 -1.71 -7.56 7.58
N ALA A 75 -0.55 -7.17 7.06
CA ALA A 75 0.70 -7.17 7.81
C ALA A 75 1.10 -5.74 8.19
N LEU A 76 1.65 -5.60 9.39
CA LEU A 76 2.40 -4.41 9.82
C LEU A 76 3.89 -4.78 9.85
N LEU A 77 4.70 -3.96 9.21
CA LEU A 77 6.14 -4.14 9.08
C LEU A 77 6.85 -3.01 9.82
N PHE A 78 7.77 -3.38 10.71
CA PHE A 78 8.77 -2.47 11.24
C PHE A 78 10.11 -2.85 10.63
N THR A 79 10.61 -2.00 9.74
CA THR A 79 11.91 -2.16 9.08
C THR A 79 12.95 -1.37 9.86
N TYR A 80 13.85 -2.06 10.53
CA TYR A 80 14.97 -1.48 11.28
C TYR A 80 16.16 -1.31 10.37
N VAL A 81 16.53 -0.06 10.09
CA VAL A 81 17.67 0.31 9.25
C VAL A 81 18.92 0.61 10.07
N SER A 82 18.71 1.09 11.28
CA SER A 82 19.73 1.22 12.32
C SER A 82 19.08 1.00 13.69
N GLU A 83 19.86 1.08 14.77
CA GLU A 83 19.32 1.04 16.14
C GLU A 83 18.36 2.21 16.44
N THR A 84 18.40 3.28 15.64
CA THR A 84 17.68 4.54 15.86
C THR A 84 16.75 4.92 14.72
N SER A 85 16.68 4.13 13.64
CA SER A 85 15.88 4.43 12.46
C SER A 85 15.01 3.23 12.09
N VAL A 86 13.69 3.44 12.18
CA VAL A 86 12.68 2.43 11.86
C VAL A 86 11.71 3.00 10.83
N TYR A 87 11.48 2.26 9.76
CA TYR A 87 10.42 2.52 8.79
C TYR A 87 9.20 1.69 9.12
N LEU A 88 8.03 2.33 9.13
CA LEU A 88 6.75 1.65 9.23
C LEU A 88 6.21 1.43 7.82
N CYS A 89 5.87 0.19 7.51
CA CYS A 89 5.24 -0.22 6.25
C CYS A 89 4.09 -1.21 6.51
N GLY A 90 3.26 -1.40 5.50
CA GLY A 90 2.27 -2.47 5.41
C GLY A 90 2.76 -3.66 4.58
N GLY A 91 1.94 -4.68 4.55
CA GLY A 91 2.09 -5.84 3.68
C GLY A 91 0.81 -6.66 3.63
N SER A 92 0.82 -7.70 2.80
CA SER A 92 -0.32 -8.60 2.60
C SER A 92 0.14 -10.06 2.71
N LEU A 93 -0.44 -10.83 3.62
CA LEU A 93 -0.21 -12.27 3.67
C LEU A 93 -0.85 -12.95 2.46
N ILE A 94 -0.05 -13.49 1.54
CA ILE A 94 -0.50 -14.12 0.29
C ILE A 94 -0.37 -15.66 0.33
N ARG A 95 0.46 -16.17 1.25
CA ARG A 95 0.48 -17.56 1.74
C ARG A 95 0.79 -17.54 3.23
N TYR A 96 0.57 -18.64 3.95
CA TYR A 96 0.82 -18.71 5.40
C TYR A 96 2.24 -18.27 5.81
N ASN A 97 3.23 -18.38 4.92
CA ASN A 97 4.63 -18.01 5.14
C ASN A 97 5.17 -16.96 4.16
N TRP A 98 4.31 -16.31 3.36
CA TRP A 98 4.72 -15.28 2.40
C TRP A 98 3.90 -14.00 2.54
N VAL A 99 4.60 -12.90 2.81
CA VAL A 99 4.04 -11.56 2.83
C VAL A 99 4.49 -10.80 1.59
N LEU A 100 3.54 -10.22 0.86
CA LEU A 100 3.75 -9.30 -0.25
C LEU A 100 3.86 -7.87 0.27
N THR A 101 4.84 -7.10 -0.19
CA THR A 101 5.03 -5.70 0.20
C THR A 101 5.76 -4.94 -0.92
N ALA A 102 6.04 -3.65 -0.71
CA ALA A 102 6.83 -2.84 -1.62
C ALA A 102 8.33 -3.11 -1.44
N ALA A 103 9.10 -2.98 -2.52
CA ALA A 103 10.55 -3.14 -2.45
C ALA A 103 11.21 -2.03 -1.63
N HIS A 104 10.75 -0.78 -1.74
CA HIS A 104 11.30 0.34 -0.97
C HIS A 104 11.18 0.14 0.55
N CYS A 105 10.24 -0.70 1.01
CA CYS A 105 10.10 -1.03 2.44
C CYS A 105 11.22 -1.94 2.93
N VAL A 106 11.90 -2.65 2.02
CA VAL A 106 12.81 -3.75 2.34
C VAL A 106 14.11 -3.80 1.52
N TYR A 107 14.43 -2.78 0.73
CA TYR A 107 15.59 -2.78 -0.16
C TYR A 107 16.93 -2.50 0.53
N ILE A 108 16.90 -1.95 1.74
CA ILE A 108 18.10 -1.44 2.40
C ILE A 108 18.96 -2.62 2.88
N PRO A 109 20.26 -2.67 2.54
CA PRO A 109 21.13 -3.76 2.98
C PRO A 109 21.18 -3.91 4.51
N PHE A 110 21.31 -5.15 4.99
CA PHE A 110 21.47 -5.54 6.41
C PHE A 110 20.33 -5.14 7.36
N MET A 111 19.19 -4.69 6.82
CA MET A 111 18.02 -4.39 7.63
C MET A 111 17.42 -5.63 8.29
N LYS A 112 16.69 -5.40 9.38
CA LYS A 112 15.82 -6.39 10.03
C LYS A 112 14.37 -5.98 9.86
N VAL A 113 13.48 -6.93 9.62
CA VAL A 113 12.04 -6.67 9.58
C VAL A 113 11.37 -7.42 10.73
N ALA A 114 10.52 -6.74 11.48
CA ALA A 114 9.54 -7.39 12.34
C ALA A 114 8.20 -7.39 11.62
N VAL A 115 7.60 -8.57 11.48
CA VAL A 115 6.33 -8.78 10.79
C VAL A 115 5.25 -9.14 11.81
N TYR A 116 4.16 -8.38 11.82
CA TYR A 116 3.04 -8.57 12.72
C TYR A 116 1.79 -8.90 11.91
N LEU A 117 1.08 -9.95 12.32
CA LEU A 117 -0.17 -10.38 11.70
C LEU A 117 -1.29 -10.47 12.75
N GLY A 118 -2.52 -10.26 12.30
CA GLY A 118 -3.72 -10.38 13.14
C GLY A 118 -3.83 -9.33 14.24
N ILE A 119 -3.34 -8.12 13.97
CA ILE A 119 -3.48 -6.97 14.86
C ILE A 119 -4.40 -5.91 14.26
N ILE A 120 -5.13 -5.22 15.13
CA ILE A 120 -5.79 -3.96 14.82
C ILE A 120 -5.29 -2.80 15.69
N ASP A 121 -4.40 -3.08 16.65
CA ASP A 121 -3.81 -2.10 17.56
C ASP A 121 -2.31 -2.41 17.65
N SER A 122 -1.48 -1.46 17.20
CA SER A 122 -0.02 -1.61 17.12
C SER A 122 0.67 -1.66 18.49
N TYR A 123 -0.01 -1.35 19.60
CA TYR A 123 0.54 -1.39 20.95
C TYR A 123 0.25 -2.68 21.72
N TYR A 124 -0.68 -3.51 21.25
CA TYR A 124 -1.02 -4.79 21.86
C TYR A 124 -0.42 -5.94 21.08
N GLY A 125 0.03 -6.97 21.82
CA GLY A 125 0.80 -8.09 21.27
C GLY A 125 0.06 -8.79 20.13
N PRO A 126 0.77 -9.16 19.04
CA PRO A 126 0.12 -9.70 17.86
C PRO A 126 -0.36 -11.14 18.06
N ALA A 127 -1.31 -11.54 17.23
CA ALA A 127 -1.71 -12.95 17.11
C ALA A 127 -0.56 -13.80 16.52
N TYR A 128 0.30 -13.21 15.67
CA TYR A 128 1.57 -13.79 15.26
C TYR A 128 2.67 -12.72 15.14
N TRP A 129 3.86 -13.08 15.61
CA TRP A 129 5.07 -12.28 15.53
C TRP A 129 6.13 -13.06 14.74
N GLY A 130 6.50 -12.55 13.56
CA GLY A 130 7.68 -12.99 12.83
C GLY A 130 8.90 -12.20 13.32
N ALA A 131 9.62 -12.75 14.30
CA ALA A 131 10.91 -12.23 14.74
C ALA A 131 11.98 -12.56 13.70
N ASP A 132 13.01 -11.71 13.60
CA ASP A 132 14.26 -12.03 12.92
C ASP A 132 14.17 -12.27 11.40
N VAL A 133 13.24 -11.61 10.70
CA VAL A 133 13.31 -11.55 9.24
C VAL A 133 14.53 -10.72 8.85
N THR A 134 15.42 -11.32 8.07
CA THR A 134 16.64 -10.69 7.59
C THR A 134 16.61 -10.51 6.07
N SER A 135 17.62 -9.84 5.50
CA SER A 135 17.76 -9.70 4.06
C SER A 135 17.73 -11.02 3.28
N THR A 136 18.13 -12.15 3.89
CA THR A 136 18.09 -13.49 3.26
C THR A 136 16.66 -14.01 3.06
N ASP A 137 15.71 -13.48 3.82
CA ASP A 137 14.29 -13.83 3.80
C ASP A 137 13.48 -12.96 2.84
N VAL A 138 14.10 -11.93 2.27
CA VAL A 138 13.45 -10.99 1.38
C VAL A 138 13.81 -11.30 -0.07
N LYS A 139 12.79 -11.28 -0.95
CA LYS A 139 12.94 -11.36 -2.40
C LYS A 139 12.48 -10.04 -3.01
N ILE A 140 13.44 -9.23 -3.44
CA ILE A 140 13.18 -7.96 -4.14
C ILE A 140 13.16 -8.22 -5.64
N HIS A 141 12.29 -7.51 -6.37
CA HIS A 141 12.30 -7.58 -7.82
C HIS A 141 13.63 -7.06 -8.39
N SER A 142 14.30 -7.81 -9.27
CA SER A 142 15.63 -7.45 -9.79
C SER A 142 15.65 -6.16 -10.60
N GLY A 143 14.51 -5.80 -11.19
CA GLY A 143 14.30 -4.52 -11.87
C GLY A 143 13.88 -3.36 -10.97
N TYR A 144 13.87 -3.50 -9.64
CA TYR A 144 13.55 -2.40 -8.72
C TYR A 144 14.52 -1.23 -8.92
N ASN A 145 13.99 -0.01 -9.01
CA ASN A 145 14.77 1.21 -9.11
C ASN A 145 14.25 2.27 -8.14
N ASP A 146 15.04 2.56 -7.11
CA ASP A 146 14.70 3.48 -6.03
C ASP A 146 14.49 4.93 -6.48
N ASN A 147 15.16 5.36 -7.57
CA ASN A 147 15.04 6.73 -8.06
C ASN A 147 13.65 7.04 -8.65
N TYR A 148 12.97 6.01 -9.15
CA TYR A 148 11.68 6.14 -9.85
C TYR A 148 10.58 5.26 -9.25
N LEU A 149 10.89 4.48 -8.21
CA LEU A 149 10.02 3.49 -7.58
C LEU A 149 9.40 2.52 -8.60
N THR A 150 10.14 2.20 -9.66
CA THR A 150 9.68 1.26 -10.69
C THR A 150 9.93 -0.18 -10.25
N ASN A 151 9.02 -1.09 -10.57
CA ASN A 151 9.04 -2.49 -10.11
C ASN A 151 9.15 -2.59 -8.58
N ASP A 152 8.42 -1.72 -7.87
CA ASP A 152 8.42 -1.61 -6.42
C ASP A 152 7.59 -2.73 -5.78
N ILE A 153 8.17 -3.92 -5.76
CA ILE A 153 7.56 -5.15 -5.22
C ILE A 153 8.63 -6.04 -4.57
N ALA A 154 8.30 -6.56 -3.41
CA ALA A 154 9.08 -7.54 -2.69
C ALA A 154 8.20 -8.57 -1.99
N MET A 155 8.79 -9.72 -1.67
CA MET A 155 8.18 -10.77 -0.87
C MET A 155 9.05 -11.08 0.34
N ILE A 156 8.43 -11.26 1.50
CA ILE A 156 9.07 -11.65 2.75
C ILE A 156 8.67 -13.08 3.09
N TYR A 157 9.66 -13.93 3.33
CA TYR A 157 9.47 -15.30 3.80
C TYR A 157 9.50 -15.37 5.32
N LEU A 158 8.47 -15.97 5.91
CA LEU A 158 8.37 -16.16 7.36
C LEU A 158 8.84 -17.58 7.72
N ARG A 159 10.13 -17.76 8.01
CA ARG A 159 10.76 -19.09 8.23
C ARG A 159 10.05 -19.97 9.25
N THR A 160 9.55 -19.36 10.33
CA THR A 160 8.93 -20.08 11.45
C THR A 160 7.42 -20.26 11.30
N ALA A 161 6.81 -19.64 10.28
CA ALA A 161 5.38 -19.73 10.05
C ALA A 161 5.02 -21.10 9.45
N THR A 162 4.01 -21.73 10.03
CA THR A 162 3.33 -22.90 9.48
C THR A 162 1.85 -22.56 9.26
N GLU A 163 1.08 -23.44 8.62
CA GLU A 163 -0.36 -23.22 8.44
C GLU A 163 -1.11 -23.00 9.76
N SER A 164 -0.57 -23.42 10.91
CA SER A 164 -1.18 -23.22 12.22
C SER A 164 -1.32 -21.76 12.63
N ILE A 165 -0.65 -20.81 11.95
CA ILE A 165 -0.83 -19.38 12.23
C ILE A 165 -2.19 -18.88 11.73
N LEU A 166 -2.81 -19.57 10.76
CA LEU A 166 -4.06 -19.14 10.15
C LEU A 166 -5.23 -19.34 11.12
N ASN A 167 -6.06 -18.31 11.26
CA ASN A 167 -7.22 -18.28 12.13
C ASN A 167 -8.19 -17.15 11.70
N ALA A 168 -9.20 -16.85 12.52
CA ALA A 168 -10.17 -15.79 12.21
C ALA A 168 -9.56 -14.38 12.05
N TYR A 169 -8.34 -14.15 12.55
CA TYR A 169 -7.64 -12.87 12.53
C TYR A 169 -6.42 -12.87 11.61
N ILE A 170 -5.91 -14.04 11.23
CA ILE A 170 -4.76 -14.21 10.32
C ILE A 170 -5.19 -15.09 9.16
N GLY A 171 -5.18 -14.52 7.96
CA GLY A 171 -5.69 -15.18 6.75
C GLY A 171 -4.98 -14.67 5.52
N THR A 172 -4.99 -15.45 4.45
CA THR A 172 -4.34 -15.06 3.20
C THR A 172 -5.31 -14.30 2.29
N ILE A 173 -4.81 -13.35 1.50
CA ILE A 173 -5.55 -12.73 0.39
C ILE A 173 -5.12 -13.39 -0.93
N PRO A 174 -6.06 -13.81 -1.80
CA PRO A 174 -5.71 -14.41 -3.08
C PRO A 174 -5.13 -13.38 -4.04
N LEU A 175 -4.25 -13.86 -4.93
CA LEU A 175 -3.73 -13.10 -6.05
C LEU A 175 -4.69 -13.19 -7.25
N PRO A 176 -4.88 -12.13 -8.04
CA PRO A 176 -5.63 -12.20 -9.28
C PRO A 176 -4.90 -13.14 -10.26
N LYS A 177 -5.65 -13.93 -11.03
CA LYS A 177 -5.06 -14.76 -12.08
C LYS A 177 -4.50 -13.86 -13.20
N SER A 178 -3.44 -14.29 -13.87
CA SER A 178 -2.77 -13.55 -14.95
C SER A 178 -3.71 -13.13 -16.11
N HIS A 179 -4.84 -13.81 -16.29
CA HIS A 179 -5.86 -13.52 -17.32
C HIS A 179 -7.05 -12.68 -16.83
N VAL A 180 -7.10 -12.32 -15.54
CA VAL A 180 -8.15 -11.44 -15.01
C VAL A 180 -7.99 -10.06 -15.65
N ASN A 181 -9.11 -9.43 -16.01
CA ASN A 181 -9.18 -8.12 -16.66
C ASN A 181 -8.13 -7.15 -16.08
N THR A 182 -7.13 -6.82 -16.89
CA THR A 182 -6.02 -5.95 -16.50
C THR A 182 -6.46 -4.49 -16.38
N ASN A 183 -7.60 -4.12 -16.97
CA ASN A 183 -8.19 -2.81 -16.79
C ASN A 183 -9.09 -2.80 -15.55
N LEU A 184 -8.63 -2.09 -14.53
CA LEU A 184 -9.30 -1.91 -13.26
C LEU A 184 -9.85 -0.48 -13.10
N ASP A 185 -9.80 0.36 -14.13
CA ASP A 185 -10.39 1.70 -14.10
C ASP A 185 -11.87 1.62 -13.67
N GLY A 186 -12.33 2.55 -12.84
CA GLY A 186 -13.70 2.55 -12.30
C GLY A 186 -13.90 1.65 -11.08
N ARG A 187 -12.93 0.78 -10.76
CA ARG A 187 -13.13 -0.20 -9.68
C ARG A 187 -12.97 0.44 -8.30
N SER A 188 -14.04 0.33 -7.52
CA SER A 188 -14.00 0.55 -6.08
C SER A 188 -13.06 -0.45 -5.41
N SER A 189 -12.16 0.07 -4.59
CA SER A 189 -11.07 -0.68 -3.98
C SER A 189 -10.85 -0.22 -2.55
N ILE A 190 -10.39 -1.13 -1.68
CA ILE A 190 -10.12 -0.84 -0.27
C ILE A 190 -8.61 -0.84 -0.06
N VAL A 191 -8.10 0.22 0.57
CA VAL A 191 -6.76 0.26 1.14
C VAL A 191 -6.88 0.19 2.66
N SER A 192 -6.01 -0.59 3.28
CA SER A 192 -5.91 -0.70 4.74
C SER A 192 -4.47 -0.58 5.23
N GLY A 193 -4.30 0.03 6.41
CA GLY A 193 -2.98 0.31 6.95
C GLY A 193 -2.98 1.05 8.29
N PHE A 194 -1.77 1.28 8.80
CA PHE A 194 -1.47 2.00 10.04
C PHE A 194 -0.80 3.35 9.76
N GLY A 195 -0.91 3.86 8.53
CA GLY A 195 -0.31 5.12 8.13
C GLY A 195 -0.85 6.32 8.91
N LYS A 196 -0.23 7.47 8.64
CA LYS A 196 -0.67 8.77 9.15
C LYS A 196 -2.10 9.06 8.74
N THR A 197 -2.84 9.74 9.61
CA THR A 197 -4.25 10.10 9.36
C THR A 197 -4.45 11.54 8.91
N SER A 198 -3.37 12.33 8.90
CA SER A 198 -3.24 13.71 8.40
C SER A 198 -1.75 14.05 8.28
N ASP A 199 -1.39 15.10 7.55
CA ASP A 199 0.02 15.47 7.28
C ASP A 199 0.81 15.69 8.58
N ASN A 200 0.14 16.30 9.57
CA ASN A 200 0.70 16.65 10.88
C ASN A 200 0.51 15.58 11.97
N SER A 201 -0.01 14.40 11.62
CA SER A 201 -0.19 13.29 12.56
C SER A 201 1.01 12.34 12.60
N THR A 202 1.04 11.49 13.63
CA THR A 202 1.85 10.27 13.64
C THR A 202 1.08 9.13 12.98
N SER A 203 1.78 8.02 12.69
CA SER A 203 1.13 6.76 12.28
C SER A 203 0.01 6.38 13.24
N SER A 204 -1.07 5.82 12.70
CA SER A 204 -2.21 5.42 13.50
C SER A 204 -1.87 4.21 14.37
N GLN A 205 -2.26 4.27 15.64
CA GLN A 205 -2.20 3.10 16.51
C GLN A 205 -3.14 2.00 16.02
N PHE A 206 -4.32 2.37 15.49
CA PHE A 206 -5.35 1.43 15.09
C PHE A 206 -5.31 1.17 13.59
N LEU A 207 -5.61 -0.06 13.18
CA LEU A 207 -5.78 -0.40 11.77
C LEU A 207 -6.96 0.40 11.21
N LYS A 208 -6.71 1.06 10.10
CA LYS A 208 -7.73 1.84 9.39
C LYS A 208 -7.85 1.38 7.97
N TYR A 209 -8.98 1.73 7.36
CA TYR A 209 -9.22 1.48 5.95
C TYR A 209 -10.00 2.61 5.31
N VAL A 210 -9.88 2.71 3.99
CA VAL A 210 -10.60 3.67 3.16
C VAL A 210 -10.95 3.04 1.82
N GLN A 211 -12.13 3.40 1.32
CA GLN A 211 -12.53 3.09 -0.05
C GLN A 211 -12.02 4.17 -1.00
N LEU A 212 -11.29 3.74 -2.02
CA LEU A 212 -10.77 4.56 -3.11
C LEU A 212 -11.20 3.96 -4.45
N TYR A 213 -10.92 4.69 -5.54
CA TYR A 213 -11.27 4.25 -6.89
C TYR A 213 -10.04 4.23 -7.78
N ILE A 214 -9.86 3.11 -8.48
CA ILE A 214 -8.81 2.98 -9.47
C ILE A 214 -9.19 3.83 -10.70
N THR A 215 -8.20 4.53 -11.24
CA THR A 215 -8.35 5.39 -12.42
C THR A 215 -7.20 5.17 -13.40
N SER A 216 -7.32 5.80 -14.57
CA SER A 216 -6.32 5.71 -15.63
C SER A 216 -4.94 6.17 -15.16
N ASN A 217 -3.90 5.44 -15.55
CA ASN A 217 -2.51 5.82 -15.25
C ASN A 217 -2.15 7.23 -15.75
N SER A 218 -2.82 7.71 -16.80
CA SER A 218 -2.66 9.08 -17.31
C SER A 218 -2.98 10.18 -16.28
N VAL A 219 -3.78 9.88 -15.25
CA VAL A 219 -4.05 10.82 -14.14
C VAL A 219 -2.78 10.98 -13.28
N CYS A 220 -2.16 9.86 -12.90
CA CYS A 220 -0.90 9.89 -12.15
C CYS A 220 0.24 10.45 -13.01
N GLU A 221 0.29 10.13 -14.31
CA GLU A 221 1.35 10.59 -15.21
C GLU A 221 1.37 12.12 -15.34
N GLN A 222 0.21 12.78 -15.32
CA GLN A 222 0.14 14.25 -15.31
C GLN A 222 0.74 14.88 -14.04
N VAL A 223 0.72 14.16 -12.92
CA VAL A 223 1.20 14.67 -11.63
C VAL A 223 2.68 14.32 -11.41
N TYR A 224 3.05 13.07 -11.71
CA TYR A 224 4.37 12.52 -11.39
C TYR A 224 5.31 12.45 -12.61
N GLY A 225 4.76 12.50 -13.82
CA GLY A 225 5.49 12.36 -15.07
C GLY A 225 5.73 10.90 -15.50
N PRO A 226 6.16 10.70 -16.75
CA PRO A 226 6.29 9.39 -17.38
C PRO A 226 7.45 8.53 -16.84
N ASN A 227 8.35 9.11 -16.05
CA ASN A 227 9.46 8.36 -15.45
C ASN A 227 9.00 7.48 -14.27
N TYR A 228 7.98 7.93 -13.53
CA TYR A 228 7.42 7.21 -12.38
C TYR A 228 6.28 6.28 -12.77
N VAL A 229 5.44 6.69 -13.73
CA VAL A 229 4.22 5.96 -14.08
C VAL A 229 4.44 5.06 -15.29
N ARG A 230 4.26 3.75 -15.09
CA ARG A 230 4.35 2.71 -16.13
C ARG A 230 3.09 1.85 -16.13
N ASP A 231 2.96 0.96 -17.12
CA ASP A 231 1.86 -0.03 -17.16
C ASP A 231 1.88 -1.01 -15.97
N THR A 232 3.04 -1.16 -15.33
CA THR A 232 3.22 -1.90 -14.07
C THR A 232 2.67 -1.17 -12.85
N ASN A 233 2.05 0.00 -13.02
CA ASN A 233 1.42 0.77 -11.95
C ASN A 233 -0.11 0.76 -12.07
N ILE A 234 -0.76 0.95 -10.92
CA ILE A 234 -2.18 1.31 -10.78
C ILE A 234 -2.22 2.75 -10.25
N CYS A 235 -2.98 3.61 -10.91
CA CYS A 235 -3.29 4.92 -10.39
C CYS A 235 -4.60 4.88 -9.59
N VAL A 236 -4.60 5.52 -8.42
CA VAL A 236 -5.77 5.60 -7.55
C VAL A 236 -6.13 7.06 -7.35
N ALA A 237 -7.39 7.39 -7.62
CA ALA A 237 -7.94 8.71 -7.31
C ALA A 237 -8.12 8.85 -5.79
N THR A 238 -7.63 9.96 -5.26
CA THR A 238 -7.70 10.32 -3.84
C THR A 238 -8.51 11.62 -3.69
N THR A 239 -8.80 12.01 -2.46
CA THR A 239 -9.39 13.31 -2.13
C THR A 239 -8.69 13.89 -0.92
N ASN A 240 -9.03 15.13 -0.54
CA ASN A 240 -8.54 15.73 0.69
C ASN A 240 -8.97 14.99 1.97
N THR A 241 -9.98 14.13 1.88
CA THR A 241 -10.40 13.27 2.98
C THR A 241 -10.01 11.81 2.78
N ALA A 242 -9.56 11.38 1.61
CA ALA A 242 -9.39 9.97 1.27
C ALA A 242 -8.09 9.72 0.50
N ALA A 243 -7.03 9.29 1.19
CA ALA A 243 -5.72 9.05 0.61
C ALA A 243 -4.93 8.02 1.42
N THR A 244 -3.91 7.44 0.78
CA THR A 244 -2.81 6.79 1.49
C THR A 244 -1.85 7.82 2.04
N CYS A 245 -1.22 7.54 3.17
CA CYS A 245 -0.18 8.40 3.70
C CYS A 245 1.02 7.62 4.24
N SER A 246 1.95 8.35 4.86
CA SER A 246 3.20 7.81 5.39
C SER A 246 2.91 6.67 6.38
N GLY A 247 3.46 5.49 6.12
CA GLY A 247 3.21 4.27 6.89
C GLY A 247 2.26 3.28 6.21
N ASP A 248 1.51 3.67 5.17
CA ASP A 248 0.70 2.73 4.38
C ASP A 248 1.51 2.03 3.28
N SER A 249 2.68 2.56 2.95
CA SER A 249 3.69 2.00 2.04
C SER A 249 3.81 0.48 2.14
N GLY A 250 3.71 -0.24 1.01
CA GLY A 250 3.73 -1.71 0.98
C GLY A 250 2.41 -2.39 1.35
N GLY A 251 1.43 -1.66 1.85
CA GLY A 251 0.10 -2.16 2.22
C GLY A 251 -0.76 -2.58 1.01
N PRO A 252 -1.84 -3.33 1.26
CA PRO A 252 -2.72 -3.84 0.21
C PRO A 252 -3.63 -2.76 -0.40
N LEU A 253 -3.80 -2.82 -1.72
CA LEU A 253 -5.01 -2.35 -2.41
C LEU A 253 -5.81 -3.59 -2.83
N THR A 254 -7.02 -3.74 -2.27
CA THR A 254 -7.90 -4.87 -2.55
C THR A 254 -9.13 -4.49 -3.36
N THR A 255 -9.56 -5.37 -4.25
CA THR A 255 -10.73 -5.17 -5.11
C THR A 255 -11.51 -6.47 -5.24
N VAL A 256 -12.85 -6.38 -5.20
CA VAL A 256 -13.73 -7.50 -5.49
C VAL A 256 -13.86 -7.69 -7.00
N LEU A 257 -13.41 -8.84 -7.51
CA LEU A 257 -13.54 -9.27 -8.90
C LEU A 257 -14.29 -10.61 -8.91
N ASP A 258 -15.39 -10.67 -9.66
CA ASP A 258 -16.24 -11.88 -9.78
C ASP A 258 -16.62 -12.49 -8.41
N GLY A 259 -16.93 -11.63 -7.44
CA GLY A 259 -17.32 -12.02 -6.07
C GLY A 259 -16.17 -12.42 -5.14
N THR A 260 -14.92 -12.40 -5.61
CA THR A 260 -13.72 -12.69 -4.80
C THR A 260 -12.92 -11.43 -4.55
N ASN A 261 -12.50 -11.19 -3.30
CA ASN A 261 -11.62 -10.07 -2.98
C ASN A 261 -10.15 -10.46 -3.25
N TYR A 262 -9.48 -9.71 -4.11
CA TYR A 262 -8.07 -9.94 -4.48
C TYR A 262 -7.21 -8.76 -4.06
N VAL A 263 -5.93 -9.01 -3.77
CA VAL A 263 -4.91 -7.95 -3.72
C VAL A 263 -4.49 -7.61 -5.14
N VAL A 264 -4.86 -6.43 -5.62
CA VAL A 264 -4.59 -5.98 -7.01
C VAL A 264 -3.46 -4.96 -7.07
N GLY A 265 -3.18 -4.29 -5.95
CA GLY A 265 -2.12 -3.28 -5.87
C GLY A 265 -1.37 -3.31 -4.55
N ILE A 266 -0.18 -2.68 -4.56
CA ILE A 266 0.68 -2.47 -3.40
C ILE A 266 0.95 -0.96 -3.30
N VAL A 267 0.73 -0.33 -2.14
CA VAL A 267 1.00 1.10 -1.95
C VAL A 267 2.46 1.38 -2.26
N SER A 268 2.74 2.26 -3.23
CA SER A 268 4.11 2.52 -3.71
C SER A 268 4.52 3.97 -3.51
N PHE A 269 3.79 4.93 -4.09
CA PHE A 269 4.17 6.34 -4.02
C PHE A 269 3.00 7.33 -3.96
N GLY A 270 3.29 8.52 -3.46
CA GLY A 270 2.37 9.65 -3.45
C GLY A 270 3.10 10.99 -3.50
N ALA A 271 2.36 12.09 -3.55
CA ALA A 271 2.93 13.42 -3.61
C ALA A 271 3.56 13.83 -2.27
N ALA A 272 4.83 14.25 -2.30
CA ALA A 272 5.57 14.63 -1.09
C ALA A 272 5.01 15.85 -0.37
N ILE A 273 4.27 16.70 -1.09
CA ILE A 273 3.77 17.96 -0.56
C ILE A 273 2.65 17.76 0.47
N SER A 274 1.78 16.77 0.29
CA SER A 274 0.63 16.53 1.16
C SER A 274 -0.13 15.25 0.78
N CYS A 275 -0.62 14.52 1.78
CA CYS A 275 -1.63 13.49 1.64
C CYS A 275 -3.06 14.07 1.61
N GLU A 276 -3.26 15.32 2.05
CA GLU A 276 -4.56 16.00 2.19
C GLU A 276 -4.93 16.89 0.99
N MET A 277 -4.06 17.02 -0.01
CA MET A 277 -4.34 17.84 -1.20
C MET A 277 -5.06 17.06 -2.30
N GLY A 278 -5.33 15.77 -2.08
CA GLY A 278 -6.02 14.91 -3.02
C GLY A 278 -5.19 14.56 -4.26
N TYR A 279 -3.86 14.63 -4.23
CA TYR A 279 -3.04 14.13 -5.34
C TYR A 279 -3.22 12.61 -5.50
N PRO A 280 -3.33 12.09 -6.74
CA PRO A 280 -3.59 10.68 -6.96
C PRO A 280 -2.42 9.85 -6.43
N ALA A 281 -2.65 8.62 -6.00
CA ALA A 281 -1.60 7.77 -5.45
C ALA A 281 -1.22 6.65 -6.43
N GLY A 282 0.07 6.33 -6.49
CA GLY A 282 0.63 5.28 -7.33
C GLY A 282 0.81 3.97 -6.55
N PHE A 283 0.36 2.89 -7.14
CA PHE A 283 0.47 1.54 -6.60
C PHE A 283 1.21 0.64 -7.59
N THR A 284 1.92 -0.37 -7.11
CA THR A 284 2.45 -1.44 -7.96
C THR A 284 1.31 -2.35 -8.39
N ARG A 285 1.14 -2.60 -9.70
CA ARG A 285 0.09 -3.45 -10.29
C ARG A 285 0.42 -4.93 -10.10
N VAL A 286 -0.22 -5.61 -9.16
CA VAL A 286 0.07 -7.02 -8.83
C VAL A 286 -0.11 -7.95 -10.04
N THR A 287 -1.10 -7.71 -10.90
CA THR A 287 -1.32 -8.53 -12.11
C THR A 287 -0.12 -8.55 -13.05
N SER A 288 0.70 -7.50 -13.07
CA SER A 288 1.91 -7.44 -13.89
C SER A 288 3.07 -8.28 -13.35
N PHE A 289 2.98 -8.71 -12.09
CA PHE A 289 4.04 -9.46 -11.41
C PHE A 289 3.63 -10.87 -10.98
N ILE A 290 2.48 -11.40 -11.44
CA ILE A 290 2.02 -12.74 -11.05
C ILE A 290 3.06 -13.81 -11.34
N GLY A 291 3.63 -13.85 -12.55
CA GLY A 291 4.69 -14.81 -12.87
C GLY A 291 5.90 -14.65 -11.97
N TRP A 292 6.31 -13.40 -11.68
CA TRP A 292 7.40 -13.12 -10.75
C TRP A 292 7.09 -13.64 -9.34
N ILE A 293 5.89 -13.42 -8.82
CA ILE A 293 5.44 -13.90 -7.49
C ILE A 293 5.45 -15.44 -7.45
N GLU A 294 4.87 -16.07 -8.47
CA GLU A 294 4.74 -17.52 -8.56
C GLU A 294 6.10 -18.23 -8.61
N ASP A 295 7.06 -17.67 -9.35
CA ASP A 295 8.43 -18.19 -9.40
C ASP A 295 9.06 -18.25 -8.00
N ARG A 296 8.81 -17.27 -7.13
CA ARG A 296 9.38 -17.24 -5.76
C ARG A 296 8.78 -18.30 -4.86
N PHE A 297 7.55 -18.74 -5.10
CA PHE A 297 6.97 -19.81 -4.30
C PHE A 297 7.69 -21.14 -4.47
N THR A 298 8.42 -21.32 -5.57
CA THR A 298 9.14 -22.57 -5.89
C THR A 298 10.60 -22.56 -5.44
N LEU A 299 11.13 -21.40 -5.05
CA LEU A 299 12.51 -21.24 -4.60
C LEU A 299 12.56 -21.24 -3.07
N PRO A 300 13.14 -22.26 -2.40
CA PRO A 300 13.48 -22.10 -1.00
C PRO A 300 14.43 -20.89 -0.85
N PRO A 301 14.30 -20.08 0.21
CA PRO A 301 15.26 -19.01 0.46
C PRO A 301 16.68 -19.59 0.48
N ALA A 302 17.63 -18.94 -0.19
CA ALA A 302 19.03 -19.32 -0.10
C ALA A 302 19.45 -19.22 1.38
N PHE A 303 19.87 -20.36 1.93
CA PHE A 303 20.37 -20.50 3.30
C PHE A 303 21.72 -19.81 3.47
#